data_AF-A0A945RCE8-F1
#
_entry.id   AF-A0A945RCE8-F1
#
_cell.length_a   1.000
_cell.length_b   1.000
_cell.length_c   1.000
_cell.angle_alpha   90.00
_cell.angle_beta   90.00
_cell.angle_gamma   90.00
#
_symmetry.space_group_name_H-M   'P 1'
#
loop_
_entity.id
_entity.type
_entity.pdbx_description
1 polymer ?
#
loop_
_entity_poly.entity_id
_entity_poly.type
_entity_poly.pdbx_seq_one_letter_code
_entity_poly.pdbx_strand_id
1 'polypeptide(L)'
;MLKNIYPRTTLFSSRLCVLLITCLALNANSYGQEDLSAYWNGVWNAEGTLFTIGVSVEDSVMEVEQIESLGFLWTSKNGSIEGNVVRVEVEYAGVTGIIQAELIDPNTAIAFAATCLPEFMVVCALAKDRQAVFRRVESQ
;
A
#
# COMPACT_ATOMS: atom_id res chain seq x y z
N MET A 1 12.34 85.95 1.98
CA MET A 1 10.94 86.43 1.82
C MET A 1 10.12 85.32 1.18
N LEU A 2 8.91 85.09 1.71
CA LEU A 2 8.03 83.96 1.46
C LEU A 2 7.56 83.80 0.00
N LYS A 3 7.35 82.53 -0.42
CA LYS A 3 6.06 82.06 -0.95
C LYS A 3 5.97 80.52 -0.89
N ASN A 4 4.98 80.05 -0.11
CA ASN A 4 4.41 78.70 -0.13
C ASN A 4 3.98 78.30 -1.55
N ILE A 5 3.93 77.00 -1.84
CA ILE A 5 2.82 76.30 -2.53
C ILE A 5 2.98 74.78 -2.29
N TYR A 6 2.06 74.19 -1.52
CA TYR A 6 1.64 72.79 -1.67
C TYR A 6 0.70 72.72 -2.89
N PRO A 7 0.64 71.61 -3.64
CA PRO A 7 -0.56 70.79 -3.48
C PRO A 7 -0.41 69.27 -3.78
N ARG A 8 -1.46 68.57 -3.31
CA ARG A 8 -2.15 67.44 -3.94
C ARG A 8 -1.53 66.04 -3.88
N THR A 9 -2.01 65.32 -2.86
CA THR A 9 -2.64 64.00 -2.99
C THR A 9 -2.94 63.54 -4.43
N THR A 10 -2.34 62.41 -4.81
CA THR A 10 -2.90 61.48 -5.80
C THR A 10 -2.84 60.07 -5.23
N LEU A 11 -3.98 59.65 -4.68
CA LEU A 11 -4.42 58.26 -4.62
C LEU A 11 -4.27 57.65 -6.01
N PHE A 12 -3.33 56.72 -6.21
CA PHE A 12 -3.28 55.95 -7.44
C PHE A 12 -3.00 54.47 -7.16
N SER A 13 -4.03 53.67 -7.46
CA SER A 13 -3.96 52.29 -7.92
C SER A 13 -3.59 51.18 -6.92
N SER A 14 -4.39 51.06 -5.85
CA SER A 14 -4.47 49.88 -4.97
C SER A 14 -5.19 48.66 -5.61
N ARG A 15 -5.43 48.65 -6.93
CA ARG A 15 -6.21 47.59 -7.60
C ARG A 15 -5.41 46.69 -8.54
N LEU A 16 -4.15 47.02 -8.84
CA LEU A 16 -3.34 46.22 -9.77
C LEU A 16 -2.54 45.10 -9.07
N CYS A 17 -2.29 45.22 -7.76
CA CYS A 17 -1.49 44.23 -7.02
C CYS A 17 -2.30 42.98 -6.61
N VAL A 18 -3.63 43.10 -6.49
CA VAL A 18 -4.49 41.99 -6.00
C VAL A 18 -4.78 40.94 -7.09
N LEU A 19 -4.69 41.31 -8.37
CA LEU A 19 -5.00 40.42 -9.50
C LEU A 19 -3.85 39.44 -9.85
N LEU A 20 -2.61 39.72 -9.45
CA LEU A 20 -1.45 38.87 -9.76
C LEU A 20 -1.25 37.71 -8.77
N ILE A 21 -1.84 37.79 -7.58
CA ILE A 21 -1.73 36.75 -6.54
C ILE A 21 -2.79 35.64 -6.74
N THR A 22 -3.90 35.92 -7.42
CA THR A 22 -5.01 34.97 -7.59
C THR A 22 -4.78 33.92 -8.67
N CYS A 23 -3.84 34.11 -9.60
CA CYS A 23 -3.57 33.12 -10.66
C CYS A 23 -2.59 32.00 -10.26
N LEU A 24 -1.82 32.14 -9.18
CA LEU A 24 -0.84 31.12 -8.74
C LEU A 24 -1.42 30.05 -7.81
N ALA A 25 -2.68 30.19 -7.36
CA ALA A 25 -3.30 29.28 -6.41
C ALA A 25 -4.09 28.11 -7.06
N LEU A 26 -4.10 27.97 -8.39
CA LEU A 26 -4.97 27.02 -9.10
C LEU A 26 -4.31 25.72 -9.57
N ASN A 27 -3.05 25.45 -9.20
CA ASN A 27 -2.37 24.18 -9.53
C ASN A 27 -2.01 23.36 -8.28
N ALA A 28 -2.91 23.29 -7.30
CA ALA A 28 -2.92 22.15 -6.40
C ALA A 28 -3.44 20.95 -7.20
N ASN A 29 -2.55 20.33 -8.00
CA ASN A 29 -2.77 18.96 -8.43
C ASN A 29 -2.79 18.13 -7.16
N SER A 30 -3.99 17.89 -6.63
CA SER A 30 -4.25 16.79 -5.73
C SER A 30 -3.97 15.52 -6.52
N TYR A 31 -2.72 15.10 -6.55
CA TYR A 31 -2.39 13.71 -6.85
C TYR A 31 -3.01 12.91 -5.70
N GLY A 32 -4.24 12.43 -5.91
CA GLY A 32 -4.80 11.42 -5.03
C GLY A 32 -3.81 10.27 -5.02
N GLN A 33 -3.24 9.98 -3.86
CA GLN A 33 -2.40 8.82 -3.68
C GLN A 33 -3.23 7.62 -4.12
N GLU A 34 -2.76 6.92 -5.15
CA GLU A 34 -3.44 5.72 -5.63
C GLU A 34 -3.53 4.74 -4.46
N ASP A 35 -4.76 4.41 -4.08
CA ASP A 35 -5.01 3.49 -2.98
C ASP A 35 -4.70 2.06 -3.47
N LEU A 36 -3.45 1.66 -3.28
CA LEU A 36 -2.97 0.32 -3.65
C LEU A 36 -3.63 -0.78 -2.80
N SER A 37 -4.28 -0.43 -1.68
CA SER A 37 -4.92 -1.42 -0.81
C SER A 37 -6.02 -2.20 -1.54
N ALA A 38 -6.73 -1.53 -2.46
CA ALA A 38 -7.79 -2.12 -3.26
C ALA A 38 -7.27 -3.24 -4.18
N TYR A 39 -6.02 -3.18 -4.63
CA TYR A 39 -5.46 -4.19 -5.55
C TYR A 39 -5.23 -5.54 -4.90
N TRP A 40 -5.12 -5.60 -3.57
CA TRP A 40 -4.96 -6.85 -2.84
C TRP A 40 -6.22 -7.69 -2.80
N ASN A 41 -7.40 -7.07 -2.93
CA ASN A 41 -8.67 -7.81 -2.89
C ASN A 41 -8.75 -8.84 -4.02
N GLY A 42 -9.19 -10.05 -3.68
CA GLY A 42 -9.49 -11.11 -4.63
C GLY A 42 -8.82 -12.43 -4.31
N VAL A 43 -8.83 -13.32 -5.30
CA VAL A 43 -8.26 -14.66 -5.19
C VAL A 43 -6.85 -14.66 -5.75
N TRP A 44 -5.90 -15.23 -5.02
CA TRP A 44 -4.49 -15.29 -5.39
C TRP A 44 -3.99 -16.72 -5.38
N ASN A 45 -3.38 -17.14 -6.49
CA ASN A 45 -2.76 -18.45 -6.65
C ASN A 45 -1.24 -18.34 -6.59
N ALA A 46 -0.59 -19.20 -5.83
CA ALA A 46 0.86 -19.32 -5.84
C ALA A 46 1.31 -20.00 -7.14
N GLU A 47 2.03 -19.25 -7.96
CA GLU A 47 2.45 -19.64 -9.32
C GLU A 47 3.16 -20.99 -9.32
N GLY A 48 2.71 -21.89 -10.21
CA GLY A 48 3.24 -23.25 -10.33
C GLY A 48 2.66 -24.25 -9.32
N THR A 49 1.63 -23.88 -8.55
CA THR A 49 0.96 -24.77 -7.58
C THR A 49 -0.56 -24.58 -7.59
N LEU A 50 -1.30 -25.44 -6.89
CA LEU A 50 -2.74 -25.20 -6.64
C LEU A 50 -2.99 -24.39 -5.36
N PHE A 51 -1.95 -24.04 -4.60
CA PHE A 51 -2.09 -23.29 -3.35
C PHE A 51 -2.72 -21.92 -3.64
N THR A 52 -3.88 -21.66 -3.04
CA THR A 52 -4.74 -20.52 -3.37
C THR A 52 -5.32 -19.91 -2.10
N ILE A 53 -5.27 -18.58 -2.01
CA ILE A 53 -5.77 -17.79 -0.89
C ILE A 53 -6.81 -16.78 -1.37
N GLY A 54 -7.76 -16.47 -0.51
CA GLY A 54 -8.62 -15.30 -0.64
C GLY A 54 -8.04 -14.16 0.19
N VAL A 55 -8.12 -12.95 -0.35
CA VAL A 55 -7.68 -11.74 0.35
C VAL A 55 -8.82 -10.72 0.30
N SER A 56 -9.20 -10.22 1.48
CA SER A 56 -10.14 -9.13 1.65
C SER A 56 -9.48 -7.99 2.44
N VAL A 57 -9.75 -6.76 2.02
CA VAL A 57 -9.24 -5.54 2.66
C VAL A 57 -10.41 -4.62 2.97
N GLU A 58 -10.58 -4.33 4.25
CA GLU A 58 -11.57 -3.39 4.78
C GLU A 58 -10.90 -2.49 5.83
N ASP A 59 -11.11 -1.17 5.78
CA ASP A 59 -10.54 -0.21 6.72
C ASP A 59 -9.02 -0.36 6.97
N SER A 60 -8.25 -0.64 5.91
CA SER A 60 -6.79 -0.91 5.96
C SER A 60 -6.38 -2.17 6.76
N VAL A 61 -7.34 -3.03 7.08
CA VAL A 61 -7.12 -4.34 7.69
C VAL A 61 -7.23 -5.39 6.59
N MET A 62 -6.21 -6.22 6.47
CA MET A 62 -6.20 -7.35 5.53
C MET A 62 -6.63 -8.62 6.25
N GLU A 63 -7.58 -9.35 5.70
CA GLU A 63 -7.87 -10.73 6.08
C GLU A 63 -7.43 -11.67 4.96
N VAL A 64 -6.86 -12.81 5.35
CA VAL A 64 -6.39 -13.83 4.42
C VAL A 64 -7.05 -15.15 4.79
N GLU A 65 -7.82 -15.68 3.85
CA GLU A 65 -8.51 -16.96 4.00
C GLU A 65 -7.89 -18.04 3.11
N GLN A 66 -8.03 -19.27 3.58
CA GLN A 66 -7.59 -20.45 2.85
C GLN A 66 -8.68 -20.88 1.85
N ILE A 67 -8.34 -20.94 0.56
CA ILE A 67 -9.23 -21.50 -0.48
C ILE A 67 -8.78 -22.92 -0.85
N GLU A 68 -7.51 -23.09 -1.20
CA GLU A 68 -6.88 -24.39 -1.45
C GLU A 68 -5.50 -24.40 -0.81
N SER A 69 -5.23 -25.39 0.03
CA SER A 69 -4.04 -25.43 0.87
C SER A 69 -3.11 -26.59 0.59
N LEU A 70 -3.43 -27.45 -0.37
CA LEU A 70 -2.68 -28.69 -0.64
C LEU A 70 -2.58 -29.60 0.59
N GLY A 71 -3.57 -29.50 1.51
CA GLY A 71 -3.60 -30.23 2.77
C GLY A 71 -2.80 -29.57 3.92
N PHE A 72 -2.27 -28.36 3.72
CA PHE A 72 -1.62 -27.60 4.77
C PHE A 72 -2.65 -26.95 5.71
N LEU A 73 -2.60 -27.31 6.99
CA LEU A 73 -3.41 -26.67 8.03
C LEU A 73 -2.62 -25.52 8.64
N TRP A 74 -3.07 -24.30 8.40
CA TRP A 74 -2.47 -23.06 8.89
C TRP A 74 -3.55 -22.05 9.27
N THR A 75 -3.20 -21.10 10.14
CA THR A 75 -4.06 -19.98 10.51
C THR A 75 -3.33 -18.66 10.29
N SER A 76 -4.09 -17.59 10.09
CA SER A 76 -3.62 -16.22 9.94
C SER A 76 -4.23 -15.31 11.00
N LYS A 77 -3.52 -14.24 11.33
CA LYS A 77 -4.11 -13.05 11.93
C LYS A 77 -4.38 -12.00 10.85
N ASN A 78 -5.14 -10.98 11.20
CA ASN A 78 -5.31 -9.82 10.35
C ASN A 78 -3.94 -9.20 10.02
N GLY A 79 -3.74 -8.91 8.73
CA GLY A 79 -2.54 -8.29 8.21
C GLY A 79 -2.62 -6.77 8.23
N SER A 80 -1.44 -6.14 8.23
CA SER A 80 -1.27 -4.70 8.03
C SER A 80 -0.86 -4.38 6.59
N ILE A 81 -1.27 -3.21 6.11
CA ILE A 81 -0.98 -2.72 4.76
C ILE A 81 -0.18 -1.42 4.88
N GLU A 82 0.98 -1.38 4.24
CA GLU A 82 1.89 -0.22 4.17
C GLU A 82 2.29 0.00 2.71
N GLY A 83 1.50 0.80 1.98
CA GLY A 83 1.73 1.04 0.55
C GLY A 83 1.54 -0.23 -0.28
N ASN A 84 2.61 -0.66 -0.97
CA ASN A 84 2.62 -1.90 -1.75
C ASN A 84 3.09 -3.12 -0.94
N VAL A 85 3.29 -3.00 0.37
CA VAL A 85 3.77 -4.09 1.23
C VAL A 85 2.68 -4.48 2.22
N VAL A 86 2.49 -5.78 2.42
CA VAL A 86 1.60 -6.34 3.44
C VAL A 86 2.35 -7.30 4.34
N ARG A 87 1.94 -7.38 5.59
CA ARG A 87 2.50 -8.29 6.59
C ARG A 87 1.39 -9.05 7.29
N VAL A 88 1.48 -10.37 7.27
CA VAL A 88 0.49 -11.29 7.85
C VAL A 88 1.21 -12.25 8.77
N GLU A 89 0.77 -12.33 10.02
CA GLU A 89 1.25 -13.37 10.94
C GLU A 89 0.54 -14.69 10.62
N VAL A 90 1.31 -15.77 10.49
CA VAL A 90 0.85 -17.11 10.14
C VAL A 90 1.37 -18.11 11.14
N GLU A 91 0.50 -19.02 11.58
CA GLU A 91 0.88 -20.22 12.33
C GLU A 91 0.72 -21.46 11.44
N TYR A 92 1.78 -22.26 11.34
CA TYR A 92 1.79 -23.50 10.55
C TYR A 92 2.75 -24.51 11.16
N ALA A 93 2.37 -25.78 11.26
CA ALA A 93 3.25 -26.86 11.72
C ALA A 93 4.04 -26.58 13.02
N GLY A 94 3.42 -25.85 13.97
CA GLY A 94 4.05 -25.48 15.25
C GLY A 94 5.08 -24.36 15.17
N VAL A 95 5.16 -23.66 14.03
CA VAL A 95 5.93 -22.42 13.87
C VAL A 95 5.00 -21.22 13.74
N THR A 96 5.48 -20.07 14.20
CA THR A 96 4.85 -18.77 13.96
C THR A 96 5.81 -17.92 13.12
N GLY A 97 5.29 -17.29 12.08
CA GLY A 97 6.08 -16.45 11.18
C GLY A 97 5.29 -15.26 10.68
N ILE A 98 6.02 -14.25 10.20
CA ILE A 98 5.46 -13.12 9.48
C ILE A 98 5.74 -13.36 8.00
N ILE A 99 4.69 -13.51 7.21
CA ILE A 99 4.77 -13.46 5.76
C ILE A 99 4.72 -11.99 5.35
N GLN A 100 5.73 -11.55 4.60
CA GLN A 100 5.71 -10.26 3.93
C GLN A 100 5.45 -10.51 2.45
N ALA A 101 4.49 -9.78 1.88
CA ALA A 101 4.26 -9.76 0.45
C ALA A 101 4.38 -8.34 -0.09
N GLU A 102 4.93 -8.22 -1.29
CA GLU A 102 5.07 -6.97 -2.03
C GLU A 102 4.30 -7.06 -3.35
N LEU A 103 3.42 -6.08 -3.58
CA LEU A 103 2.70 -5.93 -4.84
C LEU A 103 3.67 -5.35 -5.88
N ILE A 104 3.89 -6.12 -6.96
CA ILE A 104 4.75 -5.74 -8.09
C ILE A 104 3.92 -5.03 -9.16
N ASP A 105 2.72 -5.53 -9.41
CA ASP A 105 1.70 -4.96 -10.28
C ASP A 105 0.29 -5.39 -9.78
N PRO A 106 -0.81 -4.82 -10.31
CA PRO A 106 -2.16 -5.13 -9.82
C PRO A 106 -2.59 -6.60 -9.83
N ASN A 107 -1.85 -7.49 -10.52
CA ASN A 107 -2.12 -8.91 -10.61
C ASN A 107 -0.97 -9.80 -10.12
N THR A 108 0.13 -9.23 -9.62
CA THR A 108 1.33 -9.97 -9.24
C THR A 108 1.88 -9.49 -7.92
N ALA A 109 2.07 -10.42 -6.98
CA ALA A 109 2.73 -10.18 -5.72
C ALA A 109 3.86 -11.18 -5.48
N ILE A 110 4.88 -10.78 -4.73
CA ILE A 110 5.97 -11.66 -4.29
C ILE A 110 5.90 -11.77 -2.78
N ALA A 111 5.80 -12.99 -2.27
CA ALA A 111 5.73 -13.28 -0.84
C ALA A 111 6.97 -14.04 -0.36
N PHE A 112 7.38 -13.77 0.88
CA PHE A 112 8.45 -14.49 1.56
C PHE A 112 8.24 -14.48 3.08
N ALA A 113 8.90 -15.39 3.78
CA ALA A 113 8.91 -15.40 5.24
C ALA A 113 9.88 -14.34 5.76
N ALA A 114 9.35 -13.22 6.26
CA ALA A 114 10.14 -12.18 6.93
C ALA A 114 10.66 -12.67 8.30
N THR A 115 9.87 -13.51 8.98
CA THR A 115 10.29 -14.26 10.16
C THR A 115 9.74 -15.68 10.11
N CYS A 116 10.40 -16.62 10.78
CA CYS A 116 9.88 -17.96 11.01
C CYS A 116 10.53 -18.52 12.26
N LEU A 117 9.73 -18.71 13.32
CA LEU A 117 10.21 -19.11 14.63
C LEU A 117 9.53 -20.40 15.13
N PRO A 118 10.29 -21.33 15.72
CA PRO A 118 11.75 -21.27 15.89
C PRO A 118 12.53 -21.62 14.60
N GLU A 119 13.63 -20.92 14.36
CA GLU A 119 14.40 -21.01 13.09
C GLU A 119 14.95 -22.40 12.77
N PHE A 120 15.15 -23.24 13.80
CA PHE A 120 15.68 -24.60 13.65
C PHE A 120 14.67 -25.59 13.06
N MET A 121 13.40 -25.22 12.94
CA MET A 121 12.39 -26.08 12.35
C MET A 121 12.62 -26.25 10.85
N VAL A 122 12.45 -27.48 10.36
CA VAL A 122 12.70 -27.82 8.94
C VAL A 122 11.95 -26.91 7.98
N VAL A 123 10.69 -26.57 8.30
CA VAL A 123 9.89 -25.64 7.49
C VAL A 123 10.53 -24.25 7.41
N CYS A 124 11.08 -23.73 8.51
CA CYS A 124 11.76 -22.44 8.52
C CYS A 124 13.07 -22.49 7.73
N ALA A 125 13.84 -23.57 7.87
CA ALA A 125 15.05 -23.78 7.10
C ALA A 125 14.77 -23.85 5.59
N LEU A 126 13.66 -24.48 5.18
CA LEU A 126 13.26 -24.57 3.78
C LEU A 126 12.69 -23.26 3.23
N ALA A 127 12.02 -22.46 4.06
CA ALA A 127 11.44 -21.17 3.66
C ALA A 127 12.49 -20.06 3.56
N LYS A 128 13.63 -20.20 4.24
CA LYS A 128 14.69 -19.19 4.27
C LYS A 128 15.19 -18.88 2.85
N ASP A 129 15.28 -17.59 2.55
CA ASP A 129 15.73 -17.05 1.25
C ASP A 129 14.90 -17.54 0.05
N ARG A 130 13.69 -18.05 0.30
CA ARG A 130 12.71 -18.43 -0.73
C ARG A 130 11.69 -17.33 -0.93
N GLN A 131 11.21 -17.24 -2.15
CA GLN A 131 10.09 -16.38 -2.55
C GLN A 131 9.05 -17.23 -3.27
N ALA A 132 7.79 -16.85 -3.12
CA ALA A 132 6.68 -17.37 -3.87
C ALA A 132 6.05 -16.22 -4.65
N VAL A 133 5.82 -16.44 -5.95
CA VAL A 133 5.07 -15.49 -6.78
C VAL A 133 3.59 -15.85 -6.67
N PHE A 134 2.76 -14.87 -6.36
CA PHE A 134 1.31 -14.99 -6.36
C PHE A 134 0.74 -14.23 -7.56
N ARG A 135 -0.16 -14.89 -8.29
CA ARG A 135 -0.93 -14.30 -9.39
C ARG A 135 -2.38 -14.17 -8.99
N ARG A 136 -2.96 -13.00 -9.24
CA ARG A 136 -4.39 -12.81 -9.08
C ARG A 136 -5.12 -13.67 -10.10
N VAL A 137 -6.07 -14.46 -9.63
CA VAL A 137 -6.96 -15.23 -10.48
C VAL A 137 -7.97 -14.23 -11.03
N GLU A 138 -7.98 -14.04 -12.35
CA GLU A 138 -9.02 -13.24 -12.99
C GLU A 138 -10.39 -13.86 -12.66
N SER A 139 -11.33 -13.04 -12.21
CA SER A 139 -12.74 -13.42 -12.19
C SER A 139 -13.15 -13.67 -13.63
N GLN A 140 -13.33 -14.93 -14.00
CA GLN A 140 -13.94 -15.30 -15.28
C GLN A 140 -15.34 -14.70 -15.43
#